data_AF-A0A645AQE0-F1
#
_entry.id   AF-A0A645AQE0-F1
#
_cell.length_a   1.000
_cell.length_b   1.000
_cell.length_c   1.000
_cell.angle_alpha   90.00
_cell.angle_beta   90.00
_cell.angle_gamma   90.00
#
_symmetry.space_group_name_H-M   'P 1'
#
loop_
_entity.id
_entity.type
_entity.pdbx_description
1 polymer ?
#
loop_
_entity_poly.entity_id
_entity_poly.type
_entity_poly.pdbx_seq_one_letter_code
_entity_poly.pdbx_strand_id
1 'polypeptide(L)'
;MDIGTLEKRTIAQNVFSQNLPQGAIKVTGIYDSHILFLVSDESYDGSTLFAIDLSSGLLSTLKMQCEDRKIGIFTEGPDCFVVNVGEKSIPVPDTAPDGTPMETMMSDLKMTLIAKEDYWNNRENFIEIQDRVAE
;
A
#
# COMPACT_ATOMS: atom_id res chain seq x y z
N MET A 1 21.29 9.41 6.49
CA MET A 1 22.26 10.34 7.10
C MET A 1 21.58 10.84 8.35
N ASP A 2 22.17 10.61 9.50
CA ASP A 2 21.65 11.20 10.73
C ASP A 2 21.91 12.71 10.64
N ILE A 3 20.85 13.53 10.69
CA ILE A 3 20.98 14.99 10.51
C ILE A 3 21.61 15.63 11.75
N GLY A 4 21.48 15.00 12.93
CA GLY A 4 22.06 15.49 14.17
C GLY A 4 23.56 15.20 14.28
N THR A 5 24.01 14.04 13.78
CA THR A 5 25.43 13.65 13.86
C THR A 5 26.19 13.79 12.55
N LEU A 6 25.49 13.98 11.43
CA LEU A 6 26.02 13.91 10.05
C LEU A 6 26.66 12.56 9.68
N GLU A 7 26.51 11.55 10.53
CA GLU A 7 27.09 10.24 10.30
C GLU A 7 26.24 9.42 9.33
N LYS A 8 26.93 8.67 8.48
CA LYS A 8 26.31 7.65 7.64
C LYS A 8 26.25 6.36 8.46
N ARG A 9 25.03 5.95 8.81
CA ARG A 9 24.76 4.63 9.38
C ARG A 9 24.26 3.69 8.29
N THR A 10 24.78 2.47 8.27
CA THR A 10 24.18 1.39 7.50
C THR A 10 23.08 0.73 8.33
N ILE A 11 21.88 0.64 7.76
CA ILE A 11 20.69 0.09 8.43
C ILE A 11 20.54 -1.39 8.11
N ALA A 12 20.73 -1.76 6.84
CA ALA A 12 20.77 -3.14 6.40
C ALA A 12 21.82 -3.31 5.30
N GLN A 13 22.46 -4.47 5.24
CA GLN A 13 23.40 -4.87 4.19
C GLN A 13 22.94 -6.20 3.61
N ASN A 14 23.31 -6.45 2.35
CA ASN A 14 23.05 -7.76 1.73
C ASN A 14 21.57 -8.17 1.80
N VAL A 15 20.65 -7.20 1.86
CA VAL A 15 19.19 -7.40 1.98
C VAL A 15 18.68 -8.39 0.94
N PHE A 16 19.37 -8.44 -0.19
CA PHE A 16 18.98 -9.10 -1.42
C PHE A 16 20.03 -10.13 -1.89
N SER A 17 20.96 -10.55 -1.02
CA SER A 17 22.17 -11.27 -1.45
C SER A 17 21.97 -12.72 -1.88
N GLN A 18 20.83 -13.36 -1.61
CA GLN A 18 20.52 -14.72 -2.06
C GLN A 18 19.02 -14.88 -2.33
N ASN A 19 18.67 -15.29 -3.56
CA ASN A 19 17.32 -15.70 -3.98
C ASN A 19 16.23 -14.63 -4.12
N LEU A 20 16.54 -13.46 -4.67
CA LEU A 20 15.48 -12.64 -5.25
C LEU A 20 15.23 -12.99 -6.71
N PRO A 21 13.98 -12.81 -7.18
CA PRO A 21 13.71 -12.74 -8.61
C PRO A 21 14.64 -11.71 -9.25
N GLN A 22 15.19 -12.00 -10.43
CA GLN A 22 16.07 -11.09 -11.19
C GLN A 22 15.30 -9.88 -11.80
N GLY A 23 14.28 -9.38 -11.10
CA GLY A 23 13.43 -8.30 -11.61
C GLY A 23 13.75 -6.92 -11.03
N ALA A 24 12.99 -5.94 -11.50
CA ALA A 24 13.13 -4.55 -11.08
C ALA A 24 12.76 -4.38 -9.60
N ILE A 25 13.57 -3.61 -8.88
CA ILE A 25 13.28 -3.15 -7.52
C ILE A 25 12.80 -1.72 -7.59
N LYS A 26 11.60 -1.46 -7.07
CA LYS A 26 11.02 -0.13 -6.95
C LYS A 26 10.77 0.20 -5.49
N VAL A 27 11.39 1.26 -4.99
CA VAL A 27 11.01 1.86 -3.69
C VAL A 27 9.63 2.49 -3.86
N THR A 28 8.67 2.12 -3.01
CA THR A 28 7.29 2.61 -3.10
C THR A 28 6.99 3.70 -2.08
N GLY A 29 7.75 3.76 -0.99
CA GLY A 29 7.62 4.81 0.01
C GLY A 29 8.33 4.48 1.32
N ILE A 30 8.25 5.41 2.25
CA ILE A 30 8.71 5.25 3.63
C ILE A 30 7.52 5.58 4.53
N TYR A 31 7.14 4.64 5.38
CA TYR A 31 5.96 4.74 6.25
C TYR A 31 6.30 4.17 7.61
N ASP A 32 5.93 4.86 8.68
CA ASP A 32 6.08 4.35 10.06
C ASP A 32 7.47 3.76 10.35
N SER A 33 8.54 4.47 9.95
CA SER A 33 9.94 4.01 10.03
C SER A 33 10.26 2.71 9.29
N HIS A 34 9.52 2.39 8.23
CA HIS A 34 9.81 1.28 7.32
C HIS A 34 9.99 1.79 5.89
N ILE A 35 10.98 1.27 5.17
CA ILE A 35 11.06 1.47 3.71
C ILE A 35 10.35 0.31 3.03
N LEU A 36 9.47 0.61 2.08
CA LEU A 36 8.77 -0.38 1.28
C LEU A 36 9.39 -0.51 -0.11
N PHE A 37 9.51 -1.75 -0.58
CA PHE A 37 10.08 -2.09 -1.88
C PHE A 37 9.19 -3.10 -2.58
N LEU A 38 8.83 -2.81 -3.82
CA LEU A 38 8.25 -3.78 -4.72
C LEU A 38 9.38 -4.44 -5.52
N VAL A 39 9.44 -5.77 -5.48
CA VAL A 39 10.35 -6.55 -6.32
C VAL A 39 9.50 -7.30 -7.33
N SER A 40 9.66 -6.99 -8.61
CA SER A 40 8.97 -7.72 -9.68
C SER A 40 9.67 -9.05 -9.96
N ASP A 41 8.91 -10.06 -10.37
CA ASP A 41 9.44 -11.27 -11.00
C ASP A 41 9.53 -11.08 -12.53
N GLU A 42 10.43 -11.81 -13.19
CA GLU A 42 10.61 -11.77 -14.66
C GLU A 42 9.35 -12.16 -15.44
N SER A 43 8.43 -12.86 -14.77
CA SER A 43 7.14 -13.29 -15.33
C SER A 43 6.12 -12.14 -15.49
N TYR A 44 6.40 -10.91 -15.03
CA TYR A 44 5.50 -9.74 -15.00
C TYR A 44 4.17 -9.91 -14.22
N ASP A 45 3.77 -11.15 -13.93
CA ASP A 45 2.50 -11.51 -13.27
C ASP A 45 2.64 -11.62 -11.74
N GLY A 46 3.89 -11.71 -11.26
CA GLY A 46 4.22 -11.71 -9.84
C GLY A 46 5.06 -10.49 -9.48
N SER A 47 4.63 -9.73 -8.48
CA SER A 47 5.56 -8.92 -7.71
C SER A 47 5.54 -9.40 -6.27
N THR A 48 6.52 -9.06 -5.45
CA THR A 48 6.49 -9.24 -3.98
C THR A 48 6.75 -7.91 -3.30
N LEU A 49 5.96 -7.57 -2.28
CA LEU A 49 6.17 -6.36 -1.50
C LEU A 49 6.99 -6.70 -0.26
N PHE A 50 8.03 -5.93 0.00
CA PHE A 50 8.92 -6.07 1.16
C PHE A 50 8.94 -4.78 1.96
N ALA A 51 9.23 -4.89 3.24
CA ALA A 51 9.48 -3.78 4.14
C ALA A 51 10.79 -4.00 4.91
N ILE A 52 11.58 -2.95 5.07
CA ILE A 52 12.72 -2.94 6.00
C ILE A 52 12.39 -1.98 7.13
N ASP A 53 12.37 -2.49 8.36
CA ASP A 53 12.33 -1.67 9.57
C ASP A 53 13.65 -0.90 9.73
N LEU A 54 13.57 0.43 9.80
CA LEU A 54 14.74 1.31 9.88
C LEU A 54 15.43 1.28 11.24
N SER A 55 14.74 0.83 12.29
CA SER A 55 15.27 0.74 13.65
C SER A 55 16.09 -0.54 13.83
N SER A 56 15.53 -1.68 13.39
CA SER A 56 16.12 -3.01 13.57
C SER A 56 16.92 -3.50 12.35
N GLY A 57 16.65 -2.95 11.17
CA GLY A 57 17.20 -3.44 9.90
C GLY A 57 16.54 -4.73 9.41
N LEU A 58 15.48 -5.20 10.06
CA LEU A 58 14.81 -6.46 9.74
C LEU A 58 13.99 -6.33 8.45
N LEU A 59 14.17 -7.30 7.57
CA LEU A 59 13.41 -7.44 6.33
C LEU A 59 12.18 -8.31 6.56
N SER A 60 11.01 -7.81 6.19
CA SER A 60 9.73 -8.51 6.24
C SER A 60 9.10 -8.59 4.84
N THR A 61 8.48 -9.72 4.52
CA THR A 61 7.62 -9.84 3.34
C THR A 61 6.19 -9.47 3.69
N LEU A 62 5.62 -8.52 2.94
CA LEU A 62 4.22 -8.13 3.03
C LEU A 62 3.40 -8.98 2.05
N LYS A 63 2.48 -9.77 2.59
CA LYS A 63 1.72 -10.81 1.91
C LYS A 63 0.21 -10.53 1.84
N MET A 64 -0.27 -9.50 2.52
CA MET A 64 -1.70 -9.18 2.52
C MET A 64 -2.20 -8.88 1.11
N GLN A 65 -3.34 -9.47 0.79
CA GLN A 65 -4.01 -9.33 -0.49
C GLN A 65 -5.52 -9.21 -0.26
N CYS A 66 -6.18 -8.40 -1.06
CA CYS A 66 -7.63 -8.33 -1.11
C CYS A 66 -8.06 -8.33 -2.57
N GLU A 67 -9.05 -9.15 -2.94
CA GLU A 67 -9.54 -9.26 -4.32
C GLU A 67 -8.40 -9.52 -5.34
N ASP A 68 -7.47 -10.42 -4.99
CA ASP A 68 -6.24 -10.77 -5.75
C ASP A 68 -5.27 -9.59 -5.99
N ARG A 69 -5.46 -8.47 -5.28
CA ARG A 69 -4.62 -7.28 -5.35
C ARG A 69 -3.83 -7.13 -4.06
N LYS A 70 -2.59 -6.68 -4.22
CA LYS A 70 -1.76 -6.29 -3.08
C LYS A 70 -2.25 -5.02 -2.45
N ILE A 71 -2.17 -4.99 -1.13
CA ILE A 71 -2.61 -3.85 -0.34
C ILE A 71 -1.44 -2.88 -0.22
N GLY A 72 -1.59 -1.72 -0.86
CA GLY A 72 -0.65 -0.61 -0.77
C GLY A 72 -1.13 0.46 0.21
N ILE A 73 -0.19 1.12 0.89
CA ILE A 73 -0.46 2.31 1.71
C ILE A 73 -0.71 3.49 0.77
N PHE A 74 -1.86 4.14 0.94
CA PHE A 74 -2.23 5.37 0.26
C PHE A 74 -1.83 6.60 1.09
N THR A 75 -2.08 6.57 2.39
CA THR A 75 -1.61 7.59 3.33
C THR A 75 -1.43 7.03 4.74
N GLU A 76 -0.63 7.72 5.54
CA GLU A 76 -0.30 7.36 6.92
C GLU A 76 -0.94 8.33 7.91
N GLY A 77 -1.67 7.78 8.89
CA GLY A 77 -2.11 8.47 10.09
C GLY A 77 -1.26 8.07 11.31
N PRO A 78 -1.60 8.59 12.51
CA PRO A 78 -0.85 8.29 13.74
C PRO A 78 -0.80 6.79 14.07
N ASP A 79 -1.97 6.14 14.09
CA ASP A 79 -2.15 4.75 14.55
C ASP A 79 -2.55 3.77 13.43
N CYS A 80 -2.95 4.31 12.27
CA CYS A 80 -3.48 3.54 11.16
C CYS A 80 -2.94 4.01 9.81
N PHE A 81 -3.01 3.11 8.83
CA PHE A 81 -2.84 3.43 7.42
C PHE A 81 -4.19 3.48 6.72
N VAL A 82 -4.31 4.38 5.75
CA VAL A 82 -5.35 4.29 4.72
C VAL A 82 -4.78 3.44 3.60
N VAL A 83 -5.46 2.35 3.27
CA VAL A 83 -5.04 1.40 2.23
C VAL A 83 -6.15 1.22 1.20
N ASN A 84 -5.76 0.90 -0.03
CA ASN A 84 -6.69 0.51 -1.07
C ASN A 84 -6.85 -1.02 -1.07
N VAL A 85 -8.08 -1.52 -0.95
CA VAL A 85 -8.42 -2.95 -0.97
C VAL A 85 -9.18 -3.38 -2.21
N GLY A 86 -9.40 -2.49 -3.18
CA GLY A 86 -10.09 -2.85 -4.42
C GLY A 86 -10.72 -1.65 -5.12
N GLU A 87 -11.73 -1.93 -5.91
CA GLU A 87 -12.54 -0.90 -6.56
C GLU A 87 -14.00 -1.08 -6.15
N LYS A 88 -14.72 0.03 -6.05
CA LYS A 88 -16.17 0.07 -5.86
C LYS A 88 -16.79 0.76 -7.05
N SER A 89 -17.96 0.30 -7.48
CA SER A 89 -18.75 1.02 -8.49
C SER A 89 -19.71 1.96 -7.79
N ILE A 90 -19.66 3.24 -8.14
CA ILE A 90 -20.57 4.27 -7.62
C ILE A 90 -21.44 4.81 -8.76
N PRO A 91 -22.76 4.98 -8.54
CA PRO A 91 -23.61 5.69 -9.50
C PRO A 91 -23.24 7.16 -9.48
N VAL A 92 -23.02 7.74 -10.66
CA VAL A 92 -22.81 9.18 -10.84
C VAL A 92 -23.87 9.75 -11.79
N PRO A 93 -24.40 10.95 -11.51
CA PRO A 93 -25.30 11.62 -12.45
C PRO A 93 -24.64 11.84 -13.81
N ASP A 94 -25.37 11.53 -14.86
CA ASP A 94 -24.93 11.66 -16.25
C ASP A 94 -26.10 12.11 -17.14
N THR A 95 -25.86 12.36 -18.42
CA THR A 95 -26.87 12.86 -19.36
C THR A 95 -26.81 12.11 -20.69
N ALA A 96 -27.96 11.59 -21.12
CA ALA A 96 -28.11 10.92 -22.42
C ALA A 96 -27.84 11.89 -23.59
N PRO A 97 -27.51 11.37 -24.79
CA PRO A 97 -27.36 12.21 -25.98
C PRO A 97 -28.61 13.05 -26.31
N ASP A 98 -29.79 12.63 -25.85
CA ASP A 98 -31.06 13.36 -26.00
C ASP A 98 -31.35 14.39 -24.89
N GLY A 99 -30.44 14.52 -23.91
CA GLY A 99 -30.57 15.44 -22.77
C GLY A 99 -31.28 14.86 -21.55
N THR A 100 -31.73 13.60 -21.59
CA THR A 100 -32.41 12.95 -20.45
C THR A 100 -31.41 12.65 -19.31
N PRO A 101 -31.73 12.98 -18.04
CA PRO A 101 -30.90 12.56 -16.91
C PRO A 101 -30.79 11.04 -16.84
N MET A 102 -29.58 10.54 -16.60
CA MET A 102 -29.33 9.13 -16.33
C MET A 102 -28.32 8.97 -15.20
N GLU A 103 -28.06 7.73 -14.80
CA GLU A 103 -26.93 7.37 -13.96
C GLU A 103 -25.97 6.48 -14.75
N THR A 104 -24.67 6.75 -14.61
CA THR A 104 -23.61 5.90 -15.11
C THR A 104 -22.83 5.34 -13.93
N MET A 105 -22.39 4.08 -14.00
CA MET A 105 -21.53 3.50 -12.98
C MET A 105 -20.08 3.90 -13.23
N MET A 106 -19.46 4.60 -12.28
CA MET A 106 -18.04 4.93 -12.31
C MET A 106 -17.27 4.04 -11.34
N SER A 107 -16.07 3.60 -11.73
CA SER A 107 -15.16 2.90 -10.80
C SER A 107 -14.45 3.91 -9.90
N ASP A 108 -14.43 3.64 -8.60
CA ASP A 108 -13.76 4.40 -7.57
C ASP A 108 -12.93 3.48 -6.67
N LEU A 109 -11.95 4.01 -5.95
CA LEU A 109 -11.09 3.22 -5.08
C LEU A 109 -11.84 2.80 -3.80
N LYS A 110 -11.72 1.52 -3.43
CA LYS A 110 -12.26 1.02 -2.17
C LYS A 110 -11.22 1.20 -1.08
N MET A 111 -11.27 2.36 -0.42
CA MET A 111 -10.35 2.72 0.66
C MET A 111 -10.83 2.20 2.00
N THR A 112 -9.91 1.71 2.83
CA THR A 112 -10.18 1.23 4.19
C THR A 112 -9.04 1.62 5.12
N LEU A 113 -9.28 1.56 6.43
CA LEU A 113 -8.25 1.74 7.44
C LEU A 113 -7.71 0.38 7.90
N ILE A 114 -6.45 0.36 8.29
CA ILE A 114 -5.81 -0.79 8.96
C ILE A 114 -4.86 -0.27 10.03
N ALA A 115 -4.87 -0.88 11.22
CA ALA A 115 -3.91 -0.53 12.27
C ALA A 115 -2.48 -0.81 11.80
N LYS A 116 -1.53 0.04 12.18
CA LYS A 116 -0.11 -0.13 11.79
C LYS A 116 0.43 -1.50 12.21
N GLU A 117 0.15 -1.91 13.44
CA GLU A 117 0.55 -3.23 13.96
C GLU A 117 0.01 -4.36 13.07
N ASP A 118 -1.27 -4.29 12.70
CA ASP A 118 -1.90 -5.32 11.87
C ASP A 118 -1.28 -5.35 10.47
N TYR A 119 -1.01 -4.18 9.88
CA TYR A 119 -0.39 -4.09 8.56
C TYR A 119 1.01 -4.74 8.54
N TRP A 120 1.87 -4.40 9.49
CA TRP A 120 3.23 -4.95 9.56
C TRP A 120 3.27 -6.45 9.88
N ASN A 121 2.22 -6.96 10.53
CA ASN A 121 2.08 -8.39 10.89
C ASN A 121 1.23 -9.19 9.90
N ASN A 122 0.86 -8.63 8.75
CA ASN A 122 0.01 -9.26 7.74
C ASN A 122 -1.36 -9.75 8.28
N ARG A 123 -2.01 -8.94 9.12
CA ARG A 123 -3.35 -9.24 9.67
C ARG A 123 -4.40 -8.40 8.94
N GLU A 124 -5.36 -9.06 8.32
CA GLU A 124 -6.40 -8.45 7.46
C GLU A 124 -7.58 -7.84 8.25
N ASN A 125 -7.26 -7.07 9.30
CA ASN A 125 -8.25 -6.43 10.16
C ASN A 125 -8.64 -5.04 9.61
N PHE A 126 -9.33 -5.02 8.47
CA PHE A 126 -9.75 -3.77 7.82
C PHE A 126 -10.93 -3.12 8.55
N ILE A 127 -10.89 -1.79 8.64
CA ILE A 127 -11.93 -0.95 9.24
C ILE A 127 -12.50 -0.07 8.15
N GLU A 128 -13.75 -0.33 7.77
CA GLU A 128 -14.44 0.44 6.73
C GLU A 128 -14.51 1.93 7.08
N ILE A 129 -14.19 2.77 6.10
CA ILE A 129 -14.40 4.21 6.18
C ILE A 129 -15.87 4.47 5.83
N GLN A 130 -16.67 4.89 6.80
CA GLN A 130 -18.03 5.32 6.54
C GLN A 130 -18.03 6.75 6.01
N ASP A 131 -18.54 6.96 4.80
CA ASP A 131 -18.89 8.27 4.26
C ASP A 131 -20.06 8.86 5.07
N ARG A 132 -19.76 9.40 6.24
CA ARG A 132 -20.65 10.34 6.93
C ARG A 132 -19.94 11.68 7.01
N VAL A 133 -20.06 12.46 5.95
CA VAL A 133 -20.07 13.92 6.11
C VAL A 133 -21.39 14.20 6.82
N ALA A 134 -21.33 14.54 8.11
CA ALA A 134 -22.52 15.02 8.80
C ALA A 134 -23.02 16.27 8.05
N GLU A 135 -24.23 16.19 7.51
CA GLU A 135 -25.00 17.38 7.09
C GLU A 135 -25.35 18.25 8.30
#